data_AF-A0A3A8LPM4-F1
#
_entry.id   AF-A0A3A8LPM4-F1
#
_cell.length_a   1.000
_cell.length_b   1.000
_cell.length_c   1.000
_cell.angle_alpha   90.00
_cell.angle_beta   90.00
_cell.angle_gamma   90.00
#
_symmetry.space_group_name_H-M   'P 1'
#
loop_
_entity.id
_entity.type
_entity.pdbx_description
1 polymer ?
#
loop_
_entity_poly.entity_id
_entity_poly.type
_entity_poly.pdbx_seq_one_letter_code
_entity_poly.pdbx_strand_id
1 'polypeptide(L)'
;QVRGTVLEAYEHQDVPFEKLVEVLQPTRSLSHTPLFQTLLTLQNVPTEDVRLPGLRLQGLTSEHTTSKFDLSAFFSETPDGLQGVLEYSTALFERSTVERMATHL
;
A
#
# COMPACT_ATOMS: atom_id res chain seq x y z
N GLN A 1 -20.34 2.43 6.86
CA GLN A 1 -19.39 3.33 7.56
C GLN A 1 -18.16 3.59 6.71
N VAL A 2 -17.34 2.58 6.38
CA VAL A 2 -16.11 2.72 5.55
C VAL A 2 -16.32 3.49 4.23
N ARG A 3 -17.31 3.09 3.42
CA ARG A 3 -17.61 3.77 2.14
C ARG A 3 -17.88 5.27 2.31
N GLY A 4 -18.60 5.66 3.37
CA GLY A 4 -18.91 7.08 3.63
C GLY A 4 -17.65 7.87 3.94
N THR A 5 -16.82 7.35 4.85
CA THR A 5 -15.54 7.97 5.23
C THR A 5 -14.59 8.10 4.04
N VAL A 6 -14.51 7.10 3.17
CA VAL A 6 -13.65 7.15 1.98
C VAL A 6 -14.15 8.20 0.98
N LEU A 7 -15.47 8.31 0.78
CA LEU A 7 -16.03 9.33 -0.12
C LEU A 7 -15.80 10.75 0.42
N GLU A 8 -16.02 10.98 1.71
CA GLU A 8 -15.71 12.26 2.37
C GLU A 8 -14.21 12.60 2.27
N ALA A 9 -13.32 11.62 2.46
CA ALA A 9 -11.89 11.82 2.27
C ALA A 9 -11.54 12.22 0.83
N TYR A 10 -12.22 11.68 -0.19
CA TYR A 10 -12.02 12.08 -1.58
C TYR A 10 -12.49 13.50 -1.88
N GLU A 11 -13.53 13.99 -1.20
CA GLU A 11 -13.99 15.39 -1.31
C GLU A 11 -12.93 16.39 -0.80
N HIS A 12 -11.98 15.92 0.02
CA HIS A 12 -10.91 16.72 0.61
C HIS A 12 -9.49 16.31 0.17
N GLN A 13 -9.36 15.56 -0.93
CA GLN A 13 -8.07 14.98 -1.37
C GLN A 13 -7.01 16.00 -1.79
N ASP A 14 -7.42 17.24 -2.09
CA ASP A 14 -6.52 18.31 -2.54
C ASP A 14 -5.61 18.84 -1.42
N VAL A 15 -5.87 18.49 -0.17
CA VAL A 15 -5.03 18.87 0.97
C VAL A 15 -3.78 17.99 1.00
N PRO A 16 -2.57 18.56 0.86
CA PRO A 16 -1.34 17.77 0.92
C PRO A 16 -1.15 17.13 2.30
N PHE A 17 -0.68 15.89 2.33
CA PHE A 17 -0.40 15.17 3.57
C PHE A 17 0.56 15.93 4.49
N GLU A 18 1.57 16.58 3.91
CA GLU A 18 2.57 17.37 4.64
C GLU A 18 1.93 18.54 5.39
N LYS A 19 0.86 19.13 4.82
CA LYS A 19 0.11 20.22 5.48
C LYS A 19 -0.68 19.72 6.68
N LEU A 20 -1.23 18.50 6.60
CA LEU A 20 -1.88 17.88 7.77
C LEU A 20 -0.87 17.63 8.89
N VAL A 21 0.32 17.12 8.57
CA VAL A 21 1.38 16.90 9.57
C VAL A 21 1.85 18.23 10.19
N GLU A 22 2.00 19.28 9.39
CA GLU A 22 2.39 20.63 9.84
C GLU A 22 1.39 21.20 10.85
N VAL A 23 0.09 21.08 10.58
CA VAL A 23 -0.98 21.65 11.42
C VAL A 23 -1.25 20.79 12.65
N LEU A 24 -1.27 19.47 12.52
CA LEU A 24 -1.59 18.55 13.62
C LEU A 24 -0.43 18.34 14.59
N GLN A 25 0.81 18.63 14.16
CA GLN A 25 2.03 18.51 14.96
C GLN A 25 2.09 17.23 15.81
N PRO A 26 1.92 16.04 15.19
CA PRO A 26 1.98 14.78 15.94
C PRO A 26 3.36 14.59 16.56
N THR A 27 3.42 13.82 17.64
CA THR A 27 4.70 13.49 18.29
C THR A 27 5.64 12.84 17.29
N ARG A 28 6.78 13.50 17.05
CA ARG A 28 7.76 13.03 16.07
C ARG A 28 8.40 11.73 16.55
N SER A 29 8.41 10.72 15.67
CA SER A 29 9.13 9.46 15.86
C SER A 29 10.04 9.21 14.67
N LEU A 30 11.21 8.60 14.91
CA LEU A 30 12.06 8.08 13.84
C LEU A 30 11.68 6.64 13.45
N SER A 31 10.82 6.00 14.25
CA SER A 31 10.40 4.61 14.07
C SER A 31 9.03 4.48 13.40
N HIS A 32 8.23 5.55 13.34
CA HIS A 32 6.88 5.51 12.80
C HIS A 32 6.55 6.74 11.95
N THR A 33 5.65 6.53 11.01
CA THR A 33 5.03 7.59 10.22
C THR A 33 4.02 8.40 11.06
N PRO A 34 3.87 9.72 10.79
CA PRO A 34 3.28 10.67 11.72
C PRO A 34 1.78 10.52 11.99
N LEU A 35 1.01 9.83 11.13
CA LEU A 35 -0.45 9.76 11.23
C LEU A 35 -1.07 8.36 11.06
N PHE A 36 -0.37 7.45 10.40
CA PHE A 36 -0.82 6.07 10.17
C PHE A 36 0.40 5.16 10.14
N GLN A 37 0.24 3.87 10.40
CA GLN A 37 1.33 2.89 10.43
C GLN A 37 1.15 1.78 9.39
N THR A 38 -0.05 1.68 8.80
CA THR A 38 -0.39 0.67 7.81
C THR A 38 -0.95 1.28 6.54
N LEU A 39 -0.53 0.76 5.40
CA LEU A 39 -1.04 1.18 4.09
C LEU A 39 -1.92 0.08 3.48
N LEU A 40 -3.02 0.47 2.83
CA LEU A 40 -3.76 -0.39 1.93
C LEU A 40 -3.79 0.24 0.54
N THR A 41 -3.52 -0.55 -0.49
CA THR A 41 -3.61 -0.12 -1.88
C THR A 41 -4.31 -1.18 -2.69
N LEU A 42 -5.28 -0.77 -3.51
CA LEU A 42 -5.92 -1.61 -4.51
C LEU A 42 -5.60 -1.04 -5.90
N GLN A 43 -4.87 -1.82 -6.70
CA GLN A 43 -4.65 -1.54 -8.11
C GLN A 43 -5.69 -2.30 -8.93
N ASN A 44 -6.67 -1.55 -9.43
CA ASN A 44 -7.74 -2.05 -10.29
C ASN A 44 -7.53 -1.67 -11.77
N VAL A 45 -6.38 -1.09 -12.12
CA VAL A 45 -6.01 -0.78 -13.50
C VAL A 45 -5.13 -1.92 -14.03
N PRO A 46 -5.53 -2.61 -15.10
CA PRO A 46 -4.73 -3.68 -15.69
C PRO A 46 -3.35 -3.16 -16.10
N THR A 47 -2.29 -3.85 -15.66
CA THR A 47 -0.94 -3.59 -16.16
C THR A 47 -0.79 -4.37 -17.47
N GLU A 48 -1.10 -3.76 -18.59
CA GLU A 48 -0.88 -4.37 -19.91
C GLU A 48 0.60 -4.30 -20.30
N ASP A 49 1.07 -5.34 -20.99
CA ASP A 49 2.40 -5.30 -21.60
C ASP A 49 2.49 -4.14 -22.58
N VAL A 50 3.52 -3.31 -22.43
CA VAL A 50 3.76 -2.23 -23.38
C VAL A 50 4.23 -2.84 -24.69
N ARG A 51 3.41 -2.67 -25.74
CA ARG A 51 3.72 -3.13 -27.10
C ARG A 51 4.29 -1.99 -27.91
N LEU A 52 5.48 -2.21 -28.45
CA LEU A 52 6.11 -1.34 -29.44
C LEU A 52 6.29 -2.14 -30.74
N PRO A 53 6.47 -1.49 -31.91
CA PRO A 53 6.74 -2.21 -33.16
C PRO A 53 7.95 -3.15 -33.03
N GLY A 54 7.72 -4.46 -33.13
CA GLY A 54 8.75 -5.48 -33.01
C GLY A 54 9.23 -5.80 -31.59
N LEU A 55 8.66 -5.19 -30.55
CA LEU A 55 9.09 -5.37 -29.16
C LEU A 55 7.90 -5.55 -28.21
N ARG A 56 8.02 -6.52 -27.30
CA ARG A 56 7.11 -6.72 -26.16
C ARG A 56 7.88 -6.44 -24.89
N LEU A 57 7.50 -5.40 -24.16
CA LEU A 57 8.08 -5.06 -22.87
C LEU A 57 7.23 -5.70 -21.78
N GLN A 58 7.87 -6.46 -20.89
CA GLN A 58 7.24 -7.04 -19.72
C GLN A 58 7.82 -6.38 -18.48
N GLY A 59 6.95 -6.01 -17.53
CA GLY A 59 7.39 -5.52 -16.23
C GLY A 59 8.12 -6.62 -15.48
N LEU A 60 9.35 -6.35 -15.04
CA LEU A 60 10.05 -7.22 -14.10
C LEU A 60 9.61 -6.84 -12.69
N THR A 61 9.19 -7.85 -11.92
CA THR A 61 8.88 -7.65 -10.51
C THR A 61 10.16 -7.30 -9.76
N SER A 62 10.17 -6.15 -9.08
CA SER A 62 11.28 -5.78 -8.21
C SER A 62 11.07 -6.44 -6.85
N GLU A 63 12.13 -6.99 -6.24
CA GLU A 63 12.06 -7.44 -4.85
C GLU A 63 12.06 -6.21 -3.94
N HIS A 64 10.93 -5.97 -3.29
CA HIS A 64 10.81 -4.96 -2.24
C HIS A 64 11.54 -5.47 -0.99
N THR A 65 12.81 -5.13 -0.83
CA THR A 65 13.61 -5.55 0.34
C THR A 65 13.49 -4.61 1.53
N THR A 66 12.75 -3.50 1.41
CA THR A 66 12.58 -2.50 2.47
C THR A 66 11.11 -2.14 2.66
N SER A 67 10.67 -2.07 3.92
CA SER A 67 9.33 -1.65 4.30
C SER A 67 9.32 -0.17 4.68
N LYS A 68 8.43 0.63 4.08
CA LYS A 68 8.26 2.06 4.44
C LYS A 68 7.32 2.28 5.62
N PHE A 69 6.43 1.32 5.86
CA PHE A 69 5.43 1.31 6.91
C PHE A 69 5.57 0.03 7.73
N ASP A 70 4.87 -0.05 8.86
CA ASP A 70 4.93 -1.24 9.71
C ASP A 70 4.39 -2.47 8.94
N LEU A 71 3.27 -2.28 8.23
CA LEU A 71 2.65 -3.25 7.33
C LEU A 71 1.95 -2.55 6.16
N SER A 72 2.19 -3.00 4.93
CA SER A 72 1.47 -2.56 3.73
C SER A 72 0.77 -3.73 3.06
N ALA A 73 -0.51 -3.57 2.77
CA ALA A 73 -1.31 -4.52 2.02
C ALA A 73 -1.57 -3.99 0.61
N PHE A 74 -0.99 -4.66 -0.38
CA PHE A 74 -1.18 -4.34 -1.78
C PHE A 74 -2.08 -5.40 -2.40
N PHE A 75 -3.12 -4.96 -3.10
CA PHE A 75 -4.00 -5.83 -3.87
C PHE A 75 -3.98 -5.40 -5.33
N SER A 76 -4.01 -6.37 -6.22
CA SER A 76 -4.20 -6.15 -7.66
C SER A 76 -5.34 -7.02 -8.16
N GLU A 77 -6.22 -6.43 -8.96
CA GLU A 77 -7.29 -7.18 -9.63
C GLU A 77 -6.74 -7.91 -10.86
N THR A 78 -7.01 -9.21 -10.94
CA THR A 78 -6.61 -10.11 -12.03
C THR A 78 -7.84 -10.82 -12.59
N PRO A 79 -7.77 -11.43 -13.79
CA PRO A 79 -8.89 -12.22 -14.31
C PRO A 79 -9.35 -13.36 -13.39
N ASP A 80 -8.44 -13.88 -12.56
CA ASP A 80 -8.71 -14.98 -11.62
C ASP A 80 -9.15 -14.49 -10.22
N GLY A 81 -9.26 -13.18 -10.03
CA GLY A 81 -9.65 -12.54 -8.77
C GLY A 81 -8.60 -11.58 -8.22
N LEU A 82 -8.63 -11.34 -6.91
CA LEU A 82 -7.67 -10.45 -6.24
C LEU A 82 -6.40 -11.21 -5.88
N GLN A 83 -5.26 -10.70 -6.35
CA GLN A 83 -3.95 -11.09 -5.86
C GLN A 83 -3.48 -10.10 -4.80
N GLY A 84 -2.89 -10.59 -3.71
CA GLY A 84 -2.44 -9.76 -2.59
C GLY A 84 -0.96 -9.96 -2.25
N VAL A 85 -0.31 -8.89 -1.78
CA VAL A 85 1.05 -8.90 -1.23
C VAL A 85 1.05 -8.15 0.10
N LEU A 86 1.62 -8.78 1.14
CA LEU A 86 1.91 -8.13 2.41
C LEU A 86 3.41 -7.80 2.50
N GLU A 87 3.72 -6.51 2.54
CA GLU A 87 5.06 -5.98 2.84
C GLU A 87 5.10 -5.57 4.32
N TYR A 88 6.14 -5.93 5.06
CA TYR A 88 6.19 -5.69 6.50
C TYR A 88 7.60 -5.42 7.02
N SER A 89 7.67 -4.71 8.14
CA SER A 89 8.92 -4.50 8.86
C SER A 89 9.36 -5.76 9.59
N THR A 90 10.51 -6.31 9.21
CA THR A 90 11.12 -7.47 9.88
C THR A 90 11.66 -7.15 11.28
N ALA A 91 11.76 -5.86 11.63
CA ALA A 91 12.05 -5.44 13.00
C ALA A 91 10.81 -5.60 13.93
N LEU A 92 9.61 -5.72 13.36
CA LEU A 92 8.34 -5.79 14.09
C LEU A 92 7.65 -7.15 13.96
N PHE A 93 7.79 -7.81 12.80
CA PHE A 93 7.06 -9.04 12.51
C PHE A 93 7.96 -10.16 12.02
N GLU A 94 7.71 -11.35 12.55
CA GLU A 94 8.20 -12.60 11.97
C GLU A 94 7.31 -13.01 10.79
N ARG A 95 7.93 -13.66 9.79
CA ARG A 95 7.23 -14.22 8.63
C ARG A 95 5.99 -15.04 9.01
N SER A 96 6.11 -15.91 10.01
CA SER A 96 5.03 -16.78 10.49
C SER A 96 3.81 -15.99 10.98
N THR A 97 4.03 -14.81 11.55
CA THR A 97 2.95 -13.94 12.04
C THR A 97 2.19 -13.32 10.89
N VAL A 98 2.89 -12.84 9.86
CA VAL A 98 2.27 -12.24 8.67
C VAL A 98 1.57 -13.29 7.81
N GLU A 99 2.15 -14.48 7.68
CA GLU A 99 1.50 -15.62 7.02
C GLU A 99 0.18 -15.99 7.72
N ARG A 100 0.17 -16.02 9.05
CA ARG A 100 -1.08 -16.24 9.81
C ARG A 100 -2.07 -15.10 9.61
N MET A 101 -1.63 -13.84 9.62
CA MET A 101 -2.51 -12.70 9.32
C MET A 101 -3.17 -12.83 7.95
N ALA A 102 -2.41 -13.27 6.93
CA ALA A 102 -2.96 -13.50 5.59
C ALA A 102 -4.06 -14.56 5.55
N THR A 103 -4.08 -15.53 6.47
CA THR A 103 -5.19 -16.51 6.59
C THR A 103 -6.44 -15.97 7.27
N HIS A 104 -6.36 -14.80 7.92
CA HIS A 104 -7.48 -14.13 8.59
C HIS A 104 -8.09 -12.99 7.77
N LEU A 105 -7.46 -12.63 6.65
CA LEU A 105 -7.97 -11.66 5.68
C LEU A 105 -9.01 -12.32 4.76
#